data_AF-A0A7R9HDW8-F1
#
_entry.id   AF-A0A7R9HDW8-F1
#
_cell.length_a   1.000
_cell.length_b   1.000
_cell.length_c   1.000
_cell.angle_alpha   90.00
_cell.angle_beta   90.00
_cell.angle_gamma   90.00
#
_symmetry.space_group_name_H-M   'P 1'
#
loop_
_entity.id
_entity.type
_entity.pdbx_description
1 polymer ?
#
loop_
_entity_poly.entity_id
_entity_poly.type
_entity_poly.pdbx_seq_one_letter_code
_entity_poly.pdbx_strand_id
1 'polypeptide(L)'
;MNCCDQPGYAHGLGSLQFPNGSSPVVSRMSIYTGNNVCESGSPPLPLCCYNNHLYMDRVEVIREQHCTKGIRLHLFTEGSSRLLEPRKQSLCREIMFGDTCQDVVTSLGAPSRVFYKAEDKMKIHSPNAHRRVATRRSDFFFNYFTLGM
;
A
#
# COMPACT_ATOMS: atom_id res chain seq x y z
N MET A 1 -38.69 -4.53 -30.79
CA MET A 1 -39.80 -4.51 -29.80
C MET A 1 -39.18 -4.82 -28.46
N ASN A 2 -39.43 -3.94 -27.50
CA ASN A 2 -38.56 -3.65 -26.36
C ASN A 2 -38.64 -4.71 -25.26
N CYS A 3 -37.47 -5.20 -24.83
CA CYS A 3 -37.31 -5.82 -23.53
C CYS A 3 -37.30 -4.72 -22.46
N CYS A 4 -38.29 -4.71 -21.57
CA CYS A 4 -38.28 -3.84 -20.40
C CYS A 4 -37.46 -4.52 -19.29
N ASP A 5 -36.23 -4.05 -19.08
CA ASP A 5 -35.53 -4.23 -17.81
C ASP A 5 -36.34 -3.52 -16.71
N GLN A 6 -36.72 -4.25 -15.66
CA GLN A 6 -37.22 -3.67 -14.42
C GLN A 6 -36.04 -3.34 -13.51
N PRO A 7 -35.72 -2.07 -13.26
CA PRO A 7 -34.77 -1.73 -12.22
C PRO A 7 -35.48 -1.90 -10.87
N GLY A 8 -35.11 -2.95 -10.13
CA GLY A 8 -35.45 -3.14 -8.73
C GLY A 8 -34.73 -2.12 -7.84
N TYR A 9 -35.07 -0.84 -7.96
CA TYR A 9 -34.46 0.26 -7.20
C TYR A 9 -35.45 0.84 -6.17
N ALA A 10 -35.05 0.68 -4.90
CA ALA A 10 -35.41 1.46 -3.72
C ALA A 10 -36.91 1.56 -3.33
N HIS A 11 -37.30 0.72 -2.36
CA HIS A 11 -38.42 1.02 -1.47
C HIS A 11 -38.15 2.36 -0.75
N GLY A 12 -38.89 3.42 -1.12
CA GLY A 12 -38.89 4.70 -0.39
C GLY A 12 -38.78 5.98 -1.22
N LEU A 13 -38.44 5.90 -2.52
CA LEU A 13 -38.37 7.10 -3.37
C LEU A 13 -39.72 7.46 -4.02
N GLY A 14 -40.61 6.48 -4.23
CA GLY A 14 -41.94 6.69 -4.81
C GLY A 14 -42.94 7.45 -3.91
N SER A 15 -42.62 7.64 -2.62
CA SER A 15 -43.44 8.38 -1.65
C SER A 15 -43.01 9.83 -1.46
N LEU A 16 -41.95 10.29 -2.14
CA LEU A 16 -41.47 11.66 -2.03
C LEU A 16 -42.43 12.59 -2.80
N GLN A 17 -43.21 13.38 -2.08
CA GLN A 17 -44.06 14.43 -2.65
C GLN A 17 -43.25 15.71 -2.79
N PHE A 18 -43.04 16.14 -4.03
CA PHE A 18 -42.41 17.43 -4.31
C PHE A 18 -43.49 18.50 -4.47
N PRO A 19 -43.24 19.74 -4.01
CA PRO A 19 -44.14 20.86 -4.29
C PRO A 19 -44.45 20.91 -5.79
N ASN A 20 -45.67 21.30 -6.15
CA ASN A 20 -46.13 21.56 -7.53
C ASN A 20 -45.99 20.42 -8.57
N GLY A 21 -45.72 19.17 -8.17
CA GLY A 21 -45.55 18.07 -9.11
C GLY A 21 -44.23 18.12 -9.89
N SER A 22 -43.31 19.01 -9.49
CA SER A 22 -41.95 19.05 -10.05
C SER A 22 -41.20 17.74 -9.83
N SER A 23 -40.40 17.36 -10.81
CA SER A 23 -39.42 16.30 -10.63
C SER A 23 -38.25 16.81 -9.78
N PRO A 24 -37.72 16.00 -8.85
CA PRO A 24 -36.55 16.40 -8.06
C PRO A 24 -35.37 16.69 -8.98
N VAL A 25 -34.66 17.79 -8.70
CA VAL A 25 -33.41 18.14 -9.38
C VAL A 25 -32.25 17.81 -8.45
N VAL A 26 -31.39 16.87 -8.87
CA VAL A 26 -30.17 16.54 -8.12
C VAL A 26 -29.18 17.70 -8.25
N SER A 27 -28.84 18.35 -7.15
CA SER A 27 -27.83 19.42 -7.12
C SER A 27 -26.40 18.90 -6.92
N ARG A 28 -26.24 17.78 -6.22
CA ARG A 28 -24.95 17.13 -5.97
C ARG A 28 -25.13 15.64 -5.71
N MET A 29 -24.27 14.84 -6.31
CA MET A 29 -24.09 13.42 -6.00
C MET A 29 -22.66 13.21 -5.52
N SER A 30 -22.48 12.42 -4.47
CA SER A 30 -21.15 12.11 -3.94
C SER A 30 -21.09 10.62 -3.65
N ILE A 31 -20.06 9.96 -4.18
CA ILE A 31 -19.78 8.55 -3.95
C ILE A 31 -18.55 8.51 -3.04
N TYR A 32 -18.67 7.85 -1.90
CA TYR A 32 -17.58 7.68 -0.94
C TYR A 32 -17.59 6.25 -0.40
N THR A 33 -16.43 5.80 0.06
CA THR A 33 -16.30 4.52 0.76
C THR A 33 -16.52 4.74 2.25
N GLY A 34 -17.50 4.08 2.87
CA GLY A 34 -17.87 4.24 4.29
C GLY A 34 -19.38 4.40 4.48
N ASN A 35 -19.85 4.42 5.73
CA ASN A 35 -21.30 4.57 6.01
C ASN A 35 -21.77 6.02 5.92
N ASN A 36 -20.86 6.98 6.11
CA ASN A 36 -21.14 8.41 6.08
C ASN A 36 -19.91 9.19 5.59
N VAL A 37 -20.09 10.49 5.31
CA VAL A 37 -19.02 11.36 4.79
C VAL A 37 -17.86 11.50 5.78
N CYS A 38 -18.12 11.45 7.09
CA CYS A 38 -17.07 11.54 8.12
C CYS A 38 -16.16 10.31 8.11
N GLU A 39 -16.70 9.14 7.78
CA GLU A 39 -15.99 7.87 7.60
C GLU A 39 -15.44 7.69 6.18
N SER A 40 -15.50 8.72 5.33
CA SER A 40 -15.04 8.60 3.95
C SER A 40 -13.54 8.34 3.88
N GLY A 41 -13.19 7.21 3.26
CA GLY A 41 -11.80 6.81 3.01
C GLY A 41 -11.52 6.64 1.52
N SER A 42 -10.25 6.60 1.17
CA SER A 42 -9.87 6.12 -0.17
C SER A 42 -10.28 4.65 -0.31
N PRO A 43 -10.94 4.26 -1.41
CA PRO A 43 -11.28 2.86 -1.63
C PRO A 43 -9.99 2.02 -1.67
N PRO A 44 -9.98 0.82 -1.06
CA PRO A 44 -8.84 -0.07 -1.19
C PRO A 44 -8.66 -0.47 -2.66
N LEU A 45 -7.41 -0.56 -3.12
CA LEU A 45 -7.14 -1.12 -4.44
C LEU A 45 -7.56 -2.61 -4.47
N PRO A 46 -8.15 -3.09 -5.58
CA PRO A 46 -8.42 -4.51 -5.77
C PRO A 46 -7.16 -5.36 -5.56
N LEU A 47 -7.31 -6.57 -4.99
CA LEU A 47 -6.15 -7.38 -4.61
C LEU A 47 -5.24 -7.73 -5.80
N CYS A 48 -5.82 -7.97 -6.97
CA CYS A 48 -5.10 -8.26 -8.20
C CYS A 48 -4.22 -7.09 -8.67
N CYS A 49 -4.47 -5.85 -8.24
CA CYS A 49 -3.63 -4.70 -8.58
C CYS A 49 -2.27 -4.73 -7.86
N TYR A 50 -2.12 -5.57 -6.85
CA TYR A 50 -0.89 -5.67 -6.07
C TYR A 50 0.17 -6.58 -6.73
N ASN A 51 -0.18 -7.35 -7.77
CA ASN A 51 0.74 -8.18 -8.56
C ASN A 51 1.60 -9.14 -7.70
N ASN A 52 1.03 -9.74 -6.65
CA ASN A 52 1.75 -10.56 -5.66
C ASN A 52 2.96 -9.89 -4.98
N HIS A 53 3.11 -8.57 -5.08
CA HIS A 53 4.14 -7.87 -4.32
C HIS A 53 3.73 -7.71 -2.87
N LEU A 54 4.73 -7.52 -2.00
CA LEU A 54 4.53 -7.22 -0.59
C LEU A 54 4.26 -5.72 -0.41
N TYR A 55 3.16 -5.41 0.26
CA TYR A 55 2.75 -4.05 0.62
C TYR A 55 2.66 -3.91 2.13
N MET A 56 2.81 -2.67 2.58
CA MET A 56 2.64 -2.32 3.96
C MET A 56 1.26 -1.69 4.19
N ASP A 57 0.54 -2.24 5.15
CA ASP A 57 -0.77 -1.76 5.60
C ASP A 57 -0.59 -0.61 6.58
N ARG A 58 0.26 -0.82 7.59
CA ARG A 58 0.61 0.18 8.61
C ARG A 58 1.87 -0.21 9.38
N VAL A 59 2.45 0.79 10.04
CA VAL A 59 3.53 0.61 11.03
C VAL A 59 3.04 1.04 12.39
N GLU A 60 3.27 0.19 13.38
CA GLU A 60 3.04 0.52 14.78
C GLU A 60 4.39 0.70 15.49
N VAL A 61 4.52 1.76 16.27
CA VAL A 61 5.74 2.03 17.05
C VAL A 61 5.65 1.25 18.36
N ILE A 62 6.60 0.34 18.59
CA ILE A 62 6.70 -0.42 19.84
C ILE A 62 7.37 0.45 20.89
N ARG A 63 6.62 0.83 21.93
CA ARG A 63 7.12 1.65 23.04
C ARG A 63 7.03 0.86 24.33
N GLU A 64 8.08 0.98 25.14
CA GLU A 64 8.12 0.42 26.48
C GLU A 64 8.59 1.51 27.44
N GLN A 65 7.81 1.73 28.51
CA GLN A 65 7.98 2.84 29.44
C GLN A 65 8.04 4.19 28.72
N HIS A 66 9.22 4.82 28.66
CA HIS A 66 9.47 6.12 28.03
C HIS A 66 10.41 6.04 26.82
N CYS A 67 10.64 4.85 26.27
CA CYS A 67 11.53 4.66 25.13
C CYS A 67 10.85 3.93 23.97
N THR A 68 11.27 4.26 22.75
CA THR A 68 10.90 3.50 21.57
C THR A 68 11.83 2.31 21.46
N LYS A 69 11.27 1.10 21.43
CA LYS A 69 12.00 -0.16 21.37
C LYS A 69 12.10 -0.72 19.95
N GLY A 70 11.20 -0.36 19.06
CA GLY A 70 11.19 -0.89 17.71
C GLY A 70 9.94 -0.51 16.93
N ILE A 71 9.72 -1.21 15.84
CA ILE A 71 8.58 -1.06 14.94
C ILE A 71 7.95 -2.42 14.63
N ARG A 72 6.63 -2.43 14.51
CA ARG A 72 5.84 -3.56 14.04
C ARG A 72 5.24 -3.23 12.68
N LEU A 73 5.57 -4.04 11.69
CA LEU A 73 5.14 -3.91 10.31
C LEU A 73 3.94 -4.81 10.08
N HIS A 74 2.81 -4.22 9.73
CA HIS A 74 1.64 -4.93 9.24
C HIS A 74 1.71 -4.96 7.72
N LEU A 75 1.89 -6.14 7.16
CA LEU A 75 2.21 -6.34 5.76
C LEU A 75 1.15 -7.24 5.13
N PHE A 76 0.98 -7.15 3.82
CA PHE A 76 0.12 -8.06 3.08
C PHE A 76 0.60 -8.28 1.65
N THR A 77 0.20 -9.41 1.09
CA THR A 77 0.39 -9.75 -0.32
C THR A 77 -0.85 -10.44 -0.86
N GLU A 78 -0.98 -10.48 -2.18
CA GLU A 78 -1.93 -11.34 -2.86
C GLU A 78 -1.46 -12.80 -2.74
N GLY A 79 -2.31 -13.63 -2.15
CA GLY A 79 -2.08 -15.06 -2.01
C GLY A 79 -2.86 -15.86 -3.04
N SER A 80 -2.24 -16.91 -3.55
CA SER A 80 -2.93 -17.94 -4.32
C SER A 80 -3.77 -18.81 -3.37
N SER A 81 -5.09 -18.80 -3.56
CA SER A 81 -5.99 -19.78 -2.98
C SER A 81 -6.18 -20.94 -3.98
N ARG A 82 -6.46 -22.15 -3.48
CA ARG A 82 -6.85 -23.29 -4.33
C ARG A 82 -8.18 -23.05 -5.07
N LEU A 83 -8.94 -22.06 -4.61
CA LEU A 83 -10.13 -21.52 -5.26
C LEU A 83 -9.67 -20.30 -6.04
N LEU A 84 -10.09 -20.15 -7.30
CA LEU A 84 -9.66 -19.14 -8.30
C LEU A 84 -9.77 -17.65 -7.89
N GLU A 85 -10.02 -17.34 -6.62
CA GLU A 85 -10.13 -15.98 -6.09
C GLU A 85 -8.85 -15.51 -5.39
N PRO A 86 -8.38 -14.30 -5.70
CA PRO A 86 -7.32 -13.62 -4.96
C PRO A 86 -7.67 -13.50 -3.48
N ARG A 87 -6.76 -13.92 -2.58
CA ARG A 87 -6.94 -13.77 -1.13
C ARG A 87 -5.84 -12.91 -0.52
N LYS A 88 -6.20 -11.91 0.28
CA LYS A 88 -5.23 -11.12 1.07
C LYS A 88 -4.55 -12.05 2.07
N GLN A 89 -3.23 -12.21 1.94
CA GLN A 89 -2.40 -12.86 2.95
C GLN A 89 -1.73 -11.78 3.78
N SER A 90 -2.09 -11.70 5.06
CA SER A 90 -1.51 -10.74 6.00
C SER A 90 -0.36 -11.37 6.77
N LEU A 91 0.68 -10.59 7.03
CA LEU A 91 1.83 -10.98 7.83
C LEU A 91 2.27 -9.83 8.74
N CYS A 92 2.84 -10.20 9.89
CA CYS A 92 3.27 -9.26 10.91
C CYS A 92 4.75 -9.52 11.22
N ARG A 93 5.58 -8.47 11.16
CA ARG A 93 7.02 -8.55 11.46
C ARG A 93 7.40 -7.46 12.44
N GLU A 94 8.18 -7.81 13.46
CA GLU A 94 8.72 -6.85 14.43
C GLU A 94 10.22 -6.69 14.18
N ILE A 95 10.68 -5.44 14.27
CA ILE A 95 12.09 -5.07 14.17
C ILE A 95 12.42 -4.20 15.37
N MET A 96 13.39 -4.64 16.16
CA MET A 96 13.77 -3.97 17.40
C MET A 96 15.02 -3.10 17.18
N PHE A 97 15.06 -1.96 17.85
CA PHE A 97 16.26 -1.14 17.89
C PHE A 97 17.33 -1.84 18.71
N GLY A 98 18.48 -2.09 18.08
CA GLY A 98 19.55 -2.92 18.62
C GLY A 98 19.73 -4.25 17.91
N ASP A 99 18.77 -4.66 17.08
CA ASP A 99 18.89 -5.84 16.21
C ASP A 99 20.12 -5.71 15.28
N THR A 100 20.80 -6.83 15.04
CA THR A 100 21.89 -6.85 14.06
C THR A 100 21.32 -6.78 12.65
N CYS A 101 22.14 -6.40 11.66
CA CYS A 101 21.71 -6.43 10.26
C CYS A 101 21.19 -7.82 9.84
N GLN A 102 21.74 -8.90 10.40
CA GLN A 102 21.29 -10.26 10.12
C GLN A 102 19.90 -10.53 10.69
N ASP A 103 19.62 -10.08 11.91
CA ASP A 103 18.31 -10.24 12.54
C ASP A 103 17.24 -9.46 11.75
N VAL A 104 17.56 -8.21 11.37
CA VAL A 104 16.67 -7.37 10.56
C VAL A 104 16.35 -8.04 9.21
N VAL A 105 17.37 -8.52 8.49
CA VAL A 105 17.18 -9.19 7.19
C VAL A 105 16.42 -10.51 7.36
N THR A 106 16.68 -11.26 8.42
CA THR A 106 15.96 -12.52 8.71
C THR A 106 14.48 -12.26 9.00
N SER A 107 14.17 -11.20 9.74
CA SER A 107 12.80 -10.77 10.05
C SER A 107 12.06 -10.27 8.81
N LEU A 108 12.73 -9.51 7.93
CA LEU A 108 12.15 -8.97 6.70
C LEU A 108 12.01 -10.00 5.58
N GLY A 109 12.94 -10.95 5.49
CA GLY A 109 13.01 -11.94 4.41
C GLY A 109 13.75 -11.42 3.17
N ALA A 110 13.38 -11.94 2.00
CA ALA A 110 14.00 -11.53 0.73
C ALA A 110 13.48 -10.16 0.27
N PRO A 111 14.33 -9.26 -0.24
CA PRO A 111 13.89 -8.00 -0.81
C PRO A 111 13.12 -8.22 -2.11
N SER A 112 12.14 -7.35 -2.38
CA SER A 112 11.44 -7.33 -3.67
C SER A 112 12.38 -6.93 -4.80
N ARG A 113 13.30 -5.99 -4.55
CA ARG A 113 14.28 -5.54 -5.54
C ARG A 113 15.57 -5.06 -4.90
N VAL A 114 16.70 -5.31 -5.57
CA VAL A 114 18.00 -4.73 -5.23
C VAL A 114 18.34 -3.65 -6.25
N PHE A 115 18.65 -2.46 -5.78
CA PHE A 115 19.09 -1.36 -6.63
C PHE A 115 20.58 -1.13 -6.42
N TYR A 116 21.32 -1.11 -7.52
CA TYR A 116 22.73 -0.77 -7.54
C TYR A 116 22.86 0.67 -7.98
N LYS A 117 23.58 1.48 -7.20
CA LYS A 117 23.87 2.86 -7.55
C LYS A 117 24.66 2.87 -8.86
N ALA A 118 24.15 3.62 -9.83
CA ALA A 118 24.89 3.84 -11.07
C ALA A 118 26.22 4.53 -10.76
N GLU A 119 27.25 4.27 -11.56
CA GLU A 119 28.52 4.97 -11.41
C GLU A 119 28.28 6.48 -11.45
N ASP A 120 28.76 7.16 -10.41
CA ASP A 120 28.68 8.61 -10.33
C ASP A 120 29.56 9.21 -11.44
N LYS A 121 28.91 9.66 -12.53
CA LYS A 121 29.56 10.25 -13.70
C LYS A 121 30.31 11.54 -13.38
N MET A 122 30.12 12.12 -12.19
CA MET A 122 30.89 13.27 -11.71
C MET A 122 32.22 12.85 -11.05
N LYS A 123 32.43 11.56 -10.73
CA LYS A 123 33.67 11.07 -10.11
C LYS A 123 34.90 11.18 -11.02
N ILE A 124 34.75 11.20 -12.34
CA ILE A 124 35.88 11.32 -13.27
C ILE A 124 36.58 12.69 -13.20
N HIS A 125 35.90 13.71 -12.66
CA HIS A 125 36.45 15.05 -12.47
C HIS A 125 37.15 15.23 -11.12
N SER A 126 37.10 14.21 -10.25
CA SER A 126 37.83 14.23 -8.99
C SER A 126 39.34 14.04 -9.25
N PRO A 127 40.21 14.93 -8.74
CA PRO A 127 41.67 14.79 -8.91
C PRO A 127 42.25 13.52 -8.26
N ASN A 128 41.45 12.75 -7.50
CA ASN A 128 41.82 11.47 -6.90
C ASN A 128 40.95 10.29 -7.39
N ALA A 129 40.30 10.40 -8.55
CA ALA A 129 39.40 9.37 -9.10
C ALA A 129 40.05 7.98 -9.09
N HIS A 130 41.26 7.86 -9.65
CA HIS A 130 41.99 6.61 -9.79
C HIS A 130 42.37 5.93 -8.46
N ARG A 131 42.58 6.70 -7.37
CA ARG A 131 42.96 6.15 -6.06
C ARG A 131 41.77 5.53 -5.31
N ARG A 132 40.53 5.89 -5.68
CA ARG A 132 39.28 5.35 -5.09
C ARG A 132 38.65 4.24 -5.94
N VAL A 133 39.17 3.96 -7.13
CA VAL A 133 38.69 2.88 -8.03
C VAL A 133 39.00 1.48 -7.46
N ALA A 134 39.96 1.35 -6.54
CA ALA A 134 40.29 0.07 -5.91
C ALA A 134 39.16 -0.47 -4.98
N THR A 135 38.26 0.38 -4.49
CA THR A 135 37.07 -0.05 -3.75
C THR A 135 35.89 -0.26 -4.70
N ARG A 136 35.90 -1.38 -5.44
CA ARG A 136 34.75 -1.87 -6.24
C ARG A 136 33.60 -2.36 -5.35
N ARG A 137 33.06 -1.50 -4.49
CA ARG A 137 31.78 -1.76 -3.83
C ARG A 137 30.78 -0.80 -4.45
N SER A 138 30.00 -1.30 -5.39
CA SER A 138 28.82 -0.58 -5.85
C SER A 138 27.90 -0.42 -4.66
N ASP A 139 27.64 0.81 -4.23
CA ASP A 139 26.63 1.08 -3.21
C ASP A 139 25.31 0.46 -3.68
N PHE A 140 24.62 -0.30 -2.82
CA PHE A 140 23.33 -0.88 -3.14
C PHE A 140 22.34 -0.62 -2.02
N PHE A 141 21.05 -0.67 -2.34
CA PHE A 141 19.99 -0.67 -1.35
C PHE A 141 18.91 -1.69 -1.71
N PHE A 142 18.29 -2.23 -0.67
CA PHE A 142 17.20 -3.18 -0.78
C PHE A 142 15.86 -2.46 -0.72
N ASN A 143 14.97 -2.76 -1.65
CA ASN A 143 13.57 -2.38 -1.59
C ASN A 143 12.76 -3.60 -1.13
N TYR A 144 12.20 -3.51 0.08
CA TYR A 144 11.38 -4.57 0.66
C TYR A 144 9.88 -4.34 0.41
N PHE A 145 9.43 -3.08 0.43
CA PHE A 145 8.02 -2.74 0.37
C PHE A 145 7.70 -1.94 -0.89
N THR A 146 6.68 -2.39 -1.61
CA THR A 146 6.13 -1.63 -2.73
C THR A 146 5.41 -0.41 -2.16
N LEU A 147 5.69 0.78 -2.71
CA LEU A 147 5.22 2.09 -2.23
C LEU A 147 5.87 2.61 -0.93
N GLY A 148 6.85 1.89 -0.36
CA GLY A 148 7.65 2.37 0.77
C GLY A 148 7.04 2.08 2.15
N MET A 149 7.63 2.71 3.17
CA MET A 149 7.14 2.73 4.55
C MET A 149 6.47 4.08 4.86
#